data_AF-A0A6J4I5X1-F1
#
_entry.id   AF-A0A6J4I5X1-F1
#
_cell.length_a   1.000
_cell.length_b   1.000
_cell.length_c   1.000
_cell.angle_alpha   90.00
_cell.angle_beta   90.00
_cell.angle_gamma   90.00
#
_symmetry.space_group_name_H-M   'P 1'
#
loop_
_entity.id
_entity.type
_entity.pdbx_description
1 polymer ?
#
loop_
_entity_poly.entity_id
_entity_poly.type
_entity_poly.pdbx_seq_one_letter_code
_entity_poly.pdbx_strand_id
1 'polypeptide(L)' 'MADLEGLRDKCDALAEELADTALELLRQAVDGDEEAGRSERRVTRARRAVEKAAVLLAGSGAPD' A
#
# COMPACT_ATOMS: atom_id res chain seq x y z
N MET A 1 -16.16 7.23 -15.42
CA MET A 1 -16.05 7.38 -13.95
C MET A 1 -15.90 6.03 -13.25
N ALA A 2 -16.69 5.01 -13.60
CA ALA A 2 -16.59 3.67 -12.98
C ALA A 2 -15.19 3.02 -13.00
N ASP A 3 -14.39 3.24 -14.05
CA ASP A 3 -13.04 2.66 -14.13
C ASP A 3 -12.03 3.29 -13.17
N LEU A 4 -12.14 4.60 -12.90
CA LEU A 4 -11.24 5.30 -11.98
C LEU A 4 -11.58 4.97 -10.52
N GLU A 5 -12.87 4.90 -10.21
CA GLU A 5 -13.36 4.47 -8.91
C GLU A 5 -12.98 3.00 -8.64
N GLY A 6 -13.22 2.10 -9.61
CA GLY A 6 -12.79 0.70 -9.48
C GLY A 6 -11.26 0.53 -9.44
N LEU A 7 -10.48 1.43 -10.06
CA LEU A 7 -9.02 1.43 -9.91
C LEU A 7 -8.60 1.91 -8.52
N ARG A 8 -9.28 2.92 -7.97
CA ARG A 8 -9.06 3.39 -6.61
C ARG A 8 -9.33 2.28 -5.59
N ASP A 9 -10.46 1.58 -5.71
CA ASP A 9 -10.81 0.48 -4.80
C ASP A 9 -9.75 -0.62 -4.81
N LYS A 10 -9.18 -0.92 -5.99
CA LYS A 10 -8.05 -1.86 -6.10
C LYS A 10 -6.79 -1.32 -5.42
N CYS A 11 -6.50 -0.02 -5.54
CA CYS A 11 -5.38 0.58 -4.80
C CYS A 11 -5.60 0.48 -3.28
N ASP A 12 -6.81 0.75 -2.80
CA ASP A 12 -7.12 0.67 -1.38
C ASP A 12 -6.98 -0.78 -0.86
N ALA A 13 -7.50 -1.77 -1.59
CA ALA A 13 -7.32 -3.19 -1.25
C ALA A 13 -5.85 -3.62 -1.25
N LEU A 14 -5.07 -3.22 -2.27
CA LEU A 14 -3.63 -3.50 -2.32
C LEU A 14 -2.87 -2.85 -1.16
N ALA A 15 -3.27 -1.65 -0.73
CA ALA A 15 -2.65 -0.98 0.40
C ALA A 15 -2.89 -1.74 1.71
N GLU A 16 -4.06 -2.34 1.89
CA GLU A 16 -4.38 -3.22 3.03
C GLU A 16 -3.54 -4.50 2.99
N GLU A 17 -3.49 -5.20 1.85
CA GLU A 17 -2.66 -6.41 1.69
C GLU A 17 -1.17 -6.16 1.96
N LEU A 18 -0.66 -5.01 1.52
CA LEU A 18 0.71 -4.58 1.81
C LEU A 18 0.91 -4.24 3.29
N ALA A 19 -0.12 -3.77 4.00
CA ALA A 19 -0.04 -3.53 5.44
C ALA A 19 0.12 -4.85 6.21
N ASP A 20 -0.69 -5.84 5.88
CA ASP A 20 -0.64 -7.16 6.50
C ASP A 20 0.71 -7.83 6.25
N THR A 21 1.20 -7.77 5.01
CA THR A 21 2.52 -8.28 4.63
C THR A 21 3.64 -7.57 5.41
N ALA A 22 3.56 -6.26 5.59
CA ALA A 22 4.55 -5.51 6.37
C ALA A 22 4.55 -5.92 7.85
N LEU A 23 3.38 -6.20 8.44
CA LEU A 23 3.26 -6.67 9.82
C LEU A 23 3.89 -8.04 10.02
N GLU A 24 3.71 -8.96 9.08
CA GLU A 24 4.35 -10.28 9.11
C GLU A 24 5.88 -10.17 9.03
N LEU A 25 6.38 -9.37 8.09
CA LEU A 25 7.82 -9.13 7.93
C LEU A 25 8.41 -8.43 9.17
N LEU A 26 7.65 -7.53 9.80
CA LEU A 26 8.07 -6.87 11.04
C LEU A 26 8.22 -7.88 12.18
N ARG A 27 7.30 -8.83 12.32
CA ARG A 27 7.40 -9.90 13.33
C ARG A 27 8.66 -10.74 13.13
N GLN A 28 8.91 -11.17 11.89
CA GLN A 28 10.13 -11.91 11.53
C GLN A 28 11.41 -11.10 11.83
N ALA A 29 11.38 -9.79 11.55
CA ALA A 29 12.49 -8.90 11.84
C ALA A 29 12.76 -8.76 13.34
N VAL A 30 11.70 -8.69 14.16
CA VAL A 30 11.80 -8.67 15.63
C VAL A 30 12.40 -9.99 16.15
N ASP A 31 12.11 -11.11 15.48
CA ASP A 31 12.69 -12.43 15.78
C ASP A 31 14.15 -12.59 15.30
N GLY A 32 14.74 -11.54 14.70
CA GLY A 32 16.16 -11.49 14.32
C GLY A 32 16.44 -11.63 12.83
N ASP A 33 15.42 -11.70 11.97
CA ASP A 33 15.61 -11.74 10.51
C ASP A 33 15.86 -10.34 9.92
N GLU A 34 17.14 -10.01 9.70
CA GLU A 34 17.53 -8.72 9.12
C GLU A 34 17.05 -8.51 7.68
N GLU A 35 16.87 -9.58 6.88
CA GLU A 35 16.32 -9.49 5.52
C GLU A 35 14.83 -9.18 5.57
N ALA A 36 14.09 -9.79 6.51
CA ALA A 36 12.70 -9.45 6.76
C ALA A 36 12.55 -7.96 7.11
N GLY A 37 13.43 -7.42 7.95
CA GLY A 37 13.41 -5.98 8.29
C GLY A 37 13.72 -5.06 7.10
N ARG A 38 14.58 -5.49 6.16
CA ARG A 38 14.80 -4.76 4.90
C ARG A 38 13.60 -4.85 3.96
N SER A 39 12.95 -6.01 3.93
CA SER A 39 11.75 -6.27 3.12
C SER A 39 10.55 -5.49 3.64
N GLU A 40 10.32 -5.45 4.96
CA GLU A 40 9.29 -4.63 5.62
C GLU A 40 9.39 -3.18 5.16
N ARG A 41 10.59 -2.59 5.25
CA ARG A 41 10.81 -1.19 4.83
C ARG A 41 10.50 -0.96 3.35
N ARG A 42 10.72 -1.95 2.49
CA ARG A 42 10.37 -1.87 1.06
C ARG A 42 8.86 -1.95 0.88
N VAL A 43 8.19 -2.90 1.54
CA VAL A 43 6.73 -3.08 1.49
C VAL A 43 6.01 -1.85 2.02
N THR A 44 6.43 -1.30 3.16
CA THR A 44 5.85 -0.07 3.73
C THR A 44 6.00 1.13 2.79
N ARG A 45 7.10 1.24 2.03
CA ARG A 45 7.25 2.29 1.00
C ARG A 45 6.32 2.06 -0.19
N ALA A 46 6.19 0.81 -0.65
CA ALA A 46 5.26 0.46 -1.73
C ALA A 46 3.82 0.80 -1.32
N ARG A 47 3.41 0.45 -0.09
CA ARG A 47 2.10 0.77 0.48
C ARG A 47 1.79 2.26 0.41
N ARG A 48 2.71 3.11 0.90
CA ARG A 48 2.56 4.58 0.84
C ARG A 48 2.44 5.11 -0.58
N ALA A 49 3.13 4.51 -1.54
CA ALA A 49 3.02 4.90 -2.95
C ALA A 49 1.63 4.54 -3.52
N VAL A 50 1.10 3.38 -3.15
CA VAL A 50 -0.25 2.93 -3.55
C VAL A 50 -1.33 3.80 -2.91
N GLU A 51 -1.24 4.10 -1.61
CA GLU A 51 -2.15 5.04 -0.93
C GLU A 51 -2.15 6.41 -1.61
N LYS A 52 -0.97 6.92 -1.98
CA LYS A 52 -0.85 8.18 -2.72
C LYS A 52 -1.53 8.10 -4.09
N ALA A 53 -1.44 6.98 -4.79
CA ALA A 53 -2.13 6.78 -6.06
C ALA A 53 -3.66 6.81 -5.87
N ALA A 54 -4.20 6.16 -4.84
CA ALA A 54 -5.61 6.19 -4.52
C ALA A 54 -6.11 7.63 -4.24
N VAL A 55 -5.33 8.43 -3.49
CA VAL A 55 -5.64 9.84 -3.22
C VAL A 55 -5.66 10.67 -4.51
N LEU A 56 -4.71 10.45 -5.42
CA LEU A 56 -4.67 11.15 -6.71
C LEU A 56 -5.88 10.78 -7.59
N LEU A 57 -6.30 9.52 -7.59
CA LEU A 57 -7.49 9.06 -8.31
C LEU A 57 -8.77 9.68 -7.75
N ALA A 58 -8.85 9.88 -6.43
CA ALA A 58 -9.98 10.57 -5.79
C ALA A 58 -10.04 12.07 -6.14
N GLY A 59 -8.88 12.75 -6.19
CA GLY A 59 -8.79 14.18 -6.52
C GLY A 59 -8.94 14.51 -8.02
N SER A 60 -8.67 13.54 -8.90
CA SER A 60 -8.83 13.65 -10.35
C SER A 60 -10.29 13.59 -10.83
N GLY A 61 -11.25 13.37 -9.92
CA GLY A 61 -12.67 13.24 -10.23
C GLY A 61 -13.51 14.51 -10.06
N ALA A 62 -12.91 15.68 -9.78
CA ALA A 62 -13.67 16.93 -9.63
C ALA A 62 -14.19 17.40 -11.01
N PRO A 63 -15.51 17.62 -11.18
CA PRO A 63 -15.99 18.39 -12.33
C PRO A 63 -15.55 19.85 -12.16
N ASP A 64 -14.91 20.42 -13.18
CA ASP A 64 -14.81 21.87 -13.35
C ASP A 64 -16.20 22.52 -13.44
#